data_AF-A0A923YER9-F1
#
_entry.id   AF-A0A923YER9-F1
#
_cell.length_a   1.000
_cell.length_b   1.000
_cell.length_c   1.000
_cell.angle_alpha   90.00
_cell.angle_beta   90.00
_cell.angle_gamma   90.00
#
_symmetry.space_group_name_H-M   'P 1'
#
loop_
_entity.id
_entity.type
_entity.pdbx_description
1 polymer ?
#
loop_
_entity_poly.entity_id
_entity_poly.type
_entity_poly.pdbx_seq_one_letter_code
_entity_poly.pdbx_strand_id
1 'polypeptide(L)'
;MHDLIVNGPDVCDIERTDDHVKPYVHEGLDSKSMHFSICEIQSRMQILRPDVLELEYTRTMMGVLMFAPEPERIAMIGLGGGSLAKFCFRHFPQARVTGLVLPAALLAQRAQFPLP
;
A
#
# COMPACT_ATOMS: atom_id res chain seq x y z
N MET A 1 -18.14 24.21 -33.72
CA MET A 1 -16.80 24.26 -34.33
C MET A 1 -16.23 22.87 -34.16
N HIS A 2 -15.96 22.21 -35.29
CA HIS A 2 -15.98 20.77 -35.51
C HIS A 2 -14.90 19.95 -34.77
N ASP A 3 -15.38 18.82 -34.25
CA ASP A 3 -14.84 17.45 -34.20
C ASP A 3 -13.34 17.17 -34.41
N LEU A 4 -12.84 16.21 -33.62
CA LEU A 4 -12.27 15.00 -34.23
C LEU A 4 -12.61 13.75 -33.39
N ILE A 5 -13.59 13.01 -33.87
CA ILE A 5 -13.79 11.59 -33.57
C ILE A 5 -12.70 10.81 -34.31
N VAL A 6 -11.97 9.96 -33.59
CA VAL A 6 -11.21 8.86 -34.19
C VAL A 6 -12.01 7.58 -33.88
N ASN A 7 -12.85 7.16 -34.82
CA ASN A 7 -13.44 5.83 -34.86
C ASN A 7 -12.49 4.95 -35.68
N GLY A 8 -11.73 4.09 -35.01
CA GLY A 8 -11.13 2.89 -35.60
C GLY A 8 -11.83 1.67 -35.01
N PRO A 9 -12.17 0.65 -35.82
CA PRO A 9 -12.74 -0.60 -35.31
C PRO A 9 -11.65 -1.39 -34.58
N ASP A 10 -12.03 -2.17 -33.58
CA ASP A 10 -11.18 -3.07 -32.78
C ASP A 10 -10.38 -2.42 -31.63
N VAL A 11 -11.01 -1.55 -30.83
CA VAL A 11 -10.71 -1.62 -29.40
C VAL A 11 -11.32 -2.94 -28.94
N CYS A 12 -10.49 -4.00 -28.90
CA CYS A 12 -10.81 -5.17 -28.11
C CYS A 12 -11.27 -4.65 -26.76
N ASP A 13 -12.55 -4.86 -26.44
CA ASP A 13 -13.01 -4.79 -25.07
C ASP A 13 -12.07 -5.68 -24.29
N ILE A 14 -11.09 -5.07 -23.62
CA ILE A 14 -10.34 -5.75 -22.59
C ILE A 14 -11.39 -5.90 -21.51
N GLU A 15 -12.19 -6.96 -21.60
CA GLU A 15 -12.87 -7.54 -20.47
C GLU A 15 -11.76 -7.82 -19.46
N ARG A 16 -11.51 -6.82 -18.61
CA ARG A 16 -10.64 -6.94 -17.46
C ARG A 16 -11.36 -7.92 -16.54
N THR A 17 -11.09 -9.19 -16.75
CA THR A 17 -11.11 -10.18 -15.69
C THR A 17 -10.08 -9.68 -14.68
N ASP A 18 -10.56 -8.87 -13.75
CA ASP A 18 -9.83 -8.46 -12.56
C ASP A 18 -9.69 -9.72 -11.69
N ASP A 19 -8.77 -10.59 -12.11
CA ASP A 19 -8.34 -11.78 -11.40
C ASP A 19 -7.29 -11.40 -10.33
N HIS A 20 -7.42 -10.19 -9.74
CA HIS A 20 -6.57 -9.79 -8.63
C HIS A 20 -6.89 -10.68 -7.43
N VAL A 21 -5.89 -11.47 -7.02
CA VAL A 21 -5.98 -12.31 -5.83
C VAL A 21 -6.40 -11.45 -4.65
N LYS A 22 -7.59 -11.74 -4.11
CA LYS A 22 -8.17 -10.95 -3.03
C LYS A 22 -7.32 -11.15 -1.77
N PRO A 23 -6.69 -10.09 -1.23
CA PRO A 23 -5.90 -10.23 -0.03
C PRO A 23 -6.80 -10.63 1.15
N TYR A 24 -6.26 -11.45 2.04
CA TYR A 24 -6.94 -11.85 3.28
C TYR A 24 -6.12 -11.49 4.50
N VAL A 25 -6.80 -11.40 5.64
CA VAL A 25 -6.21 -11.04 6.93
C VAL A 25 -6.10 -12.28 7.79
N HIS A 26 -4.91 -12.50 8.35
CA HIS A 26 -4.69 -13.47 9.40
C HIS A 26 -4.41 -12.73 10.71
N GLU A 27 -5.23 -13.01 11.72
CA GLU A 27 -5.12 -12.46 13.07
C GLU A 27 -4.42 -13.46 13.99
N GLY A 28 -3.25 -13.07 14.50
CA GLY A 28 -2.58 -13.76 15.59
C GLY A 28 -2.94 -13.15 16.95
N LEU A 29 -2.33 -13.67 18.01
CA LEU A 29 -2.59 -13.19 19.38
C LEU A 29 -2.22 -11.72 19.59
N ASP A 30 -1.16 -11.25 18.94
CA ASP A 30 -0.55 -9.93 19.17
C ASP A 30 -0.40 -9.11 17.86
N SER A 31 -0.84 -9.65 16.73
CA SER A 31 -0.53 -9.09 15.42
C SER A 31 -1.58 -9.40 14.37
N LYS A 32 -1.71 -8.50 13.38
CA LYS A 32 -2.51 -8.69 12.17
C LYS A 32 -1.59 -8.72 10.96
N SER A 33 -1.82 -9.66 10.05
CA SER A 33 -1.05 -9.81 8.82
C SER A 33 -1.96 -9.87 7.61
N MET A 34 -1.58 -9.18 6.54
CA MET A 34 -2.25 -9.22 5.25
C MET A 34 -1.44 -10.08 4.29
N HIS A 35 -2.13 -10.99 3.61
CA HIS A 35 -1.55 -11.99 2.72
C HIS A 35 -2.19 -11.90 1.34
N PHE A 36 -1.40 -12.08 0.29
CA PHE A 36 -1.94 -12.36 -1.05
C PHE A 36 -2.10 -13.86 -1.28
N SER A 37 -1.22 -14.67 -0.70
CA SER A 37 -1.31 -16.13 -0.66
C SER A 37 -0.78 -16.66 0.67
N ILE A 38 -0.96 -17.95 0.94
CA ILE A 38 -0.47 -18.57 2.20
C ILE A 38 1.04 -18.40 2.42
N CYS A 39 1.81 -18.21 1.35
CA CYS A 39 3.25 -18.03 1.40
C CYS A 39 3.71 -16.57 1.29
N GLU A 40 2.80 -15.63 1.03
CA GLU A 40 3.15 -14.24 0.68
C GLU A 40 2.51 -13.24 1.63
N ILE A 41 3.29 -12.84 2.63
CA ILE A 41 2.93 -11.77 3.56
C ILE A 41 3.22 -10.42 2.92
N GLN A 42 2.16 -9.64 2.69
CA GLN A 42 2.24 -8.29 2.14
C GLN A 42 2.45 -7.24 3.23
N SER A 43 1.91 -7.46 4.43
CA SER A 43 2.05 -6.51 5.54
C SER A 43 1.83 -7.22 6.87
N ARG A 44 2.53 -6.81 7.92
CA ARG A 44 2.29 -7.26 9.29
C ARG A 44 2.37 -6.09 10.24
N MET A 45 1.48 -6.08 11.22
CA MET A 45 1.31 -5.01 12.19
C MET A 45 1.14 -5.63 13.57
N GLN A 46 1.93 -5.19 14.55
CA GLN A 46 1.67 -5.51 15.96
C GLN A 46 0.45 -4.71 16.46
N ILE A 47 -0.39 -5.31 17.29
CA ILE A 47 -1.55 -4.64 17.87
C ILE A 47 -1.11 -3.48 18.78
N LEU A 48 -0.09 -3.70 19.61
CA LEU A 48 0.38 -2.71 20.58
C LEU A 48 1.35 -1.67 19.99
N ARG A 49 2.00 -1.97 18.87
CA ARG A 49 3.03 -1.13 18.22
C ARG A 49 2.83 -1.11 16.70
N PRO A 50 1.72 -0.53 16.21
CA PRO A 50 1.32 -0.65 14.81
C PRO A 50 2.22 0.08 13.81
N ASP A 51 3.10 0.95 14.30
CA ASP A 51 4.07 1.75 13.54
C ASP A 51 5.43 1.03 13.33
N VAL A 52 5.67 -0.10 13.98
CA VAL A 52 6.92 -0.87 13.84
C VAL A 52 6.91 -1.68 12.56
N LEU A 53 8.03 -1.64 11.83
CA LEU A 53 8.26 -2.44 10.63
C LEU A 53 8.66 -3.87 10.99
N GLU A 54 7.68 -4.76 11.04
CA GLU A 54 7.86 -6.18 11.38
C GLU A 54 8.60 -7.00 10.32
N LEU A 55 8.35 -6.70 9.05
CA LEU A 55 8.88 -7.48 7.93
C LEU A 55 10.26 -6.96 7.52
N GLU A 56 11.18 -7.88 7.19
CA GLU A 56 12.55 -7.51 6.81
C GLU A 56 12.58 -6.61 5.58
N TYR A 57 11.79 -6.95 4.55
CA TYR A 57 11.82 -6.17 3.32
C TYR A 57 11.32 -4.73 3.52
N THR A 58 10.39 -4.45 4.46
CA THR A 58 9.95 -3.08 4.72
C THR A 58 11.04 -2.27 5.41
N ARG A 59 11.84 -2.90 6.28
CA ARG A 59 13.06 -2.29 6.84
C ARG A 59 14.09 -2.03 5.73
N THR A 60 14.30 -2.98 4.83
CA THR A 60 15.20 -2.81 3.67
C THR A 60 14.74 -1.67 2.75
N MET A 61 13.44 -1.52 2.51
CA MET A 61 12.90 -0.40 1.72
C MET A 61 13.22 0.97 2.34
N MET A 62 13.35 1.06 3.66
CA MET A 62 13.79 2.28 4.36
C MET A 62 15.30 2.55 4.23
N GLY A 63 16.06 1.67 3.57
CA GLY A 63 17.45 1.92 3.20
C GLY A 63 17.63 3.17 2.33
N VAL A 64 16.57 3.66 1.67
CA VAL A 64 16.57 4.96 0.97
C VAL A 64 17.02 6.13 1.85
N LEU A 65 16.81 6.03 3.17
CA LEU A 65 17.19 7.05 4.15
C LEU A 65 18.71 7.24 4.26
N MET A 66 19.53 6.30 3.79
CA MET A 66 20.98 6.49 3.70
C MET A 66 21.36 7.60 2.72
N PHE A 67 20.50 7.87 1.74
CA PHE A 67 20.70 8.92 0.74
C PHE A 67 19.92 10.20 1.06
N ALA A 68 18.80 10.07 1.78
CA ALA A 68 17.93 11.17 2.19
C ALA A 68 17.47 10.96 3.64
N PRO A 69 18.27 11.35 4.65
CA PRO A 69 18.01 11.04 6.06
C PRO A 69 16.81 11.79 6.64
N GLU A 70 16.51 12.98 6.11
CA GLU A 70 15.40 13.83 6.53
C GLU A 70 14.49 14.12 5.31
N PRO A 71 13.69 13.14 4.86
CA PRO A 71 12.86 13.32 3.69
C PRO A 71 11.72 14.31 3.98
N GLU A 72 11.64 15.42 3.24
CA GLU A 72 10.52 16.35 3.35
C GLU A 72 9.24 15.83 2.66
N ARG A 73 9.38 14.94 1.68
CA ARG A 73 8.28 14.45 0.84
C ARG A 73 8.47 12.96 0.57
N ILE A 74 7.45 12.18 0.87
CA ILE A 74 7.45 10.73 0.69
C ILE A 74 6.23 10.35 -0.14
N ALA A 75 6.46 9.77 -1.32
CA ALA A 75 5.39 9.22 -2.16
C ALA A 75 5.39 7.70 -2.05
N MET A 76 4.22 7.12 -1.79
CA MET A 76 4.01 5.68 -1.69
C MET A 76 3.05 5.23 -2.79
N ILE A 77 3.51 4.36 -3.68
CA ILE A 77 2.69 3.73 -4.71
C ILE A 77 2.27 2.37 -4.18
N GLY A 78 0.98 2.23 -3.88
CA GLY A 78 0.48 1.13 -3.07
C GLY A 78 0.77 1.33 -1.58
N LEU A 79 -0.22 1.08 -0.74
CA LEU A 79 -0.07 1.18 0.72
C LEU A 79 -0.01 -0.18 1.41
N GLY A 80 -0.53 -1.23 0.78
CA GLY A 80 -0.59 -2.53 1.41
C GLY A 80 -1.43 -2.54 2.68
N GLY A 81 -0.92 -3.12 3.77
CA GLY A 81 -1.48 -2.99 5.12
C GLY A 81 -1.06 -1.70 5.85
N GLY A 82 -0.39 -0.77 5.17
CA GLY A 82 -0.05 0.55 5.69
C GLY A 82 1.15 0.63 6.64
N SER A 83 1.95 -0.45 6.80
CA SER A 83 3.09 -0.44 7.73
C SER A 83 4.13 0.66 7.42
N LEU A 84 4.52 0.81 6.15
CA LEU A 84 5.44 1.89 5.75
C LEU A 84 4.83 3.27 5.96
N ALA A 85 3.56 3.45 5.65
CA ALA A 85 2.86 4.73 5.85
C ALA A 85 2.84 5.15 7.33
N LYS A 86 2.52 4.21 8.23
CA LYS A 86 2.53 4.44 9.68
C LYS A 86 3.92 4.75 10.20
N PHE A 87 4.92 3.98 9.77
CA PHE A 87 6.31 4.22 10.10
C PHE A 87 6.74 5.63 9.68
N CYS A 88 6.50 6.01 8.43
CA CYS A 88 6.87 7.33 7.93
C CYS A 88 6.14 8.46 8.67
N PHE A 89 4.84 8.30 8.94
CA PHE A 89 4.05 9.29 9.69
C PHE A 89 4.56 9.47 11.13
N ARG A 90 5.01 8.39 11.78
CA ARG A 90 5.55 8.42 13.15
C ARG A 90 6.95 9.02 13.21
N HIS A 91 7.84 8.62 12.31
CA HIS A 91 9.27 8.94 12.37
C HIS A 91 9.64 10.24 11.65
N PHE A 92 8.83 10.68 10.67
CA PHE A 92 9.05 11.92 9.93
C PHE A 92 7.81 12.83 10.03
N PRO A 93 7.51 13.38 11.22
CA PRO A 93 6.29 14.16 11.44
C PRO A 93 6.22 15.45 10.62
N GLN A 94 7.35 15.93 10.10
CA GLN A 94 7.43 17.10 9.22
C GLN A 94 7.34 16.74 7.72
N ALA A 95 7.44 15.45 7.38
CA ALA A 95 7.38 15.00 6.01
C ALA A 95 5.95 14.99 5.49
N ARG A 96 5.75 15.42 4.25
CA ARG A 96 4.49 15.22 3.54
C ARG A 96 4.46 13.82 2.93
N VAL A 97 3.65 12.93 3.51
CA VAL A 97 3.44 11.57 3.01
C VAL A 97 2.22 11.54 2.07
N THR A 98 2.37 11.00 0.87
CA THR A 98 1.30 10.87 -0.13
C THR A 98 1.19 9.43 -0.59
N GLY A 99 0.03 8.80 -0.38
CA GLY A 99 -0.26 7.44 -0.82
C GLY A 99 -1.14 7.43 -2.08
N LEU A 100 -0.73 6.66 -3.09
CA LEU A 100 -1.52 6.40 -4.29
C LEU A 100 -1.99 4.94 -4.27
N VAL A 101 -3.30 4.71 -4.22
CA VAL A 101 -3.91 3.37 -4.13
C VAL A 101 -5.16 3.30 -4.99
N LEU A 102 -5.44 2.12 -5.56
CA LEU A 102 -6.68 1.84 -6.25
C LEU A 102 -7.89 1.91 -5.28
N PRO A 103 -9.06 2.42 -5.71
CA PRO A 103 -10.21 2.61 -4.81
C PRO A 103 -10.66 1.36 -4.05
N ALA A 104 -10.70 0.20 -4.72
CA ALA A 104 -11.11 -1.07 -4.10
C ALA A 104 -10.16 -1.51 -2.98
N ALA A 105 -8.85 -1.37 -3.20
CA ALA A 105 -7.84 -1.70 -2.20
C ALA A 105 -7.88 -0.74 -1.00
N LEU A 106 -8.17 0.54 -1.22
CA LEU A 106 -8.29 1.53 -0.14
C LEU A 106 -9.43 1.20 0.84
N LEU A 107 -10.59 0.76 0.33
CA LEU A 107 -11.74 0.38 1.17
C LEU A 107 -11.42 -0.86 2.02
N ALA A 108 -10.84 -1.89 1.42
CA ALA A 108 -10.43 -3.11 2.13
C ALA A 108 -9.40 -2.80 3.24
N GLN A 109 -8.45 -1.92 2.93
CA GLN A 109 -7.41 -1.52 3.87
C GLN A 109 -7.99 -0.74 5.07
N ARG A 110 -8.87 0.25 4.85
CA ARG A 110 -9.42 1.07 5.94
C ARG A 110 -10.20 0.27 6.98
N ALA A 111 -10.86 -0.82 6.59
CA ALA A 111 -11.61 -1.65 7.51
C ALA A 111 -10.73 -2.50 8.45
N GLN A 112 -9.54 -2.91 7.98
CA GLN A 112 -8.71 -3.91 8.65
C GLN A 112 -7.39 -3.34 9.19
N PHE A 113 -6.87 -2.30 8.53
CA PHE A 113 -5.61 -1.63 8.81
C PHE A 113 -5.82 -0.12 8.78
N PRO A 114 -6.18 0.51 9.91
CA PRO A 114 -6.41 1.95 9.95
C PRO A 114 -5.14 2.68 9.52
N LEU A 115 -5.28 3.59 8.56
CA LEU A 115 -4.24 4.53 8.15
C LEU A 115 -4.23 5.74 9.11
N PRO A 116 -3.08 6.42 9.29
CA PRO A 116 -3.00 7.65 10.07
C PRO A 116 -3.86 8.77 9.49
#